data_AF-A0A971N1B2-F1
#
_entry.id   AF-A0A971N1B2-F1
#
_cell.length_a   1.000
_cell.length_b   1.000
_cell.length_c   1.000
_cell.angle_alpha   90.00
_cell.angle_beta   90.00
_cell.angle_gamma   90.00
#
_symmetry.space_group_name_H-M   'P 1'
#
loop_
_entity.id
_entity.type
_entity.pdbx_description
1 polymer ?
#
loop_
_entity_poly.entity_id
_entity_poly.type
_entity_poly.pdbx_seq_one_letter_code
_entity_poly.pdbx_strand_id
1 'polypeptide(L)'
;MANQIEKADPARLAACRVLRDVLNEGGFSNDSAAIHLSSPDLLPRDRAFASALIYGTLARIPLIDAWLERLSARPFEKLDPWMQNVLRLGAWQLHFSYAVPAHTAVDESVKLIRFLSGDRATAYVNGILRSLSRELPAIPAKKLLAYELGLSTELYGLFRHWYGDDMARKIALAALESPSMQTVRLDLRRQAEVDEWLTSNEAVELEAQKAPWPEEAMSINLAGKALNELSAYKEGLFTAQSSSAMLSGSLLPEELLQRDNLRVIDLCSAPGGKIGHLAERLNPEAKLIACDISPERLELVR
;
A
#
# COMPACT_ATOMS: atom_id res chain seq x y z
N MET A 1 -19.80 12.85 36.02
CA MET A 1 -18.41 13.02 35.54
C MET A 1 -18.38 12.54 34.11
N ALA A 2 -18.25 13.44 33.14
CA ALA A 2 -18.14 13.06 31.75
C ALA A 2 -16.83 12.30 31.57
N ASN A 3 -16.92 11.01 31.20
CA ASN A 3 -15.77 10.21 30.80
C ASN A 3 -15.12 10.92 29.62
N GLN A 4 -13.98 11.59 29.84
CA GLN A 4 -13.09 11.95 28.75
C GLN A 4 -12.62 10.63 28.16
N ILE A 5 -13.24 10.20 27.06
CA ILE A 5 -12.76 9.06 26.28
C ILE A 5 -11.35 9.44 25.86
N GLU A 6 -10.36 8.74 26.41
CA GLU A 6 -8.96 8.90 26.07
C GLU A 6 -8.82 8.81 24.55
N LYS A 7 -8.39 9.91 23.91
CA LYS A 7 -8.33 10.02 22.45
C LYS A 7 -7.30 9.00 21.94
N ALA A 8 -7.72 8.08 21.08
CA ALA A 8 -6.80 7.14 20.45
C ALA A 8 -5.81 7.88 19.54
N ASP A 9 -4.59 7.35 19.44
CA ASP A 9 -3.57 7.83 18.51
C ASP A 9 -4.13 7.83 17.06
N PRO A 10 -4.13 8.98 16.36
CA PRO A 10 -4.82 9.12 15.09
C PRO A 10 -4.21 8.25 13.99
N ALA A 11 -2.88 8.06 13.98
CA ALA A 11 -2.20 7.21 13.00
C ALA A 11 -2.61 5.74 13.14
N ARG A 12 -2.59 5.19 14.37
CA ARG A 12 -3.03 3.81 14.64
C ARG A 12 -4.52 3.62 14.37
N LEU A 13 -5.35 4.62 14.67
CA LEU A 13 -6.78 4.58 14.37
C LEU A 13 -7.03 4.51 12.85
N ALA A 14 -6.37 5.36 12.08
CA ALA A 14 -6.47 5.35 10.61
C ALA A 14 -6.00 4.00 10.05
N ALA A 15 -4.86 3.49 10.51
CA ALA A 15 -4.35 2.19 10.09
C ALA A 15 -5.33 1.04 10.40
N CYS A 16 -5.95 1.06 11.59
CA CYS A 16 -6.90 0.03 11.99
C CYS A 16 -8.18 0.04 11.14
N ARG A 17 -8.65 1.23 10.76
CA ARG A 17 -9.78 1.39 9.83
C ARG A 17 -9.45 0.80 8.46
N VAL A 18 -8.28 1.13 7.90
CA VAL A 18 -7.85 0.56 6.62
C VAL A 18 -7.75 -0.96 6.68
N LEU A 19 -7.18 -1.53 7.74
CA LEU A 19 -7.13 -2.99 7.88
C LEU A 19 -8.53 -3.62 7.98
N ARG A 20 -9.49 -2.95 8.62
CA ARG A 20 -10.87 -3.43 8.68
C ARG A 20 -11.51 -3.42 7.29
N ASP A 21 -11.40 -2.32 6.56
CA ASP A 21 -11.96 -2.22 5.22
C ASP A 21 -11.41 -3.36 4.33
N VAL A 22 -10.08 -3.57 4.36
CA VAL A 22 -9.39 -4.56 3.51
C VAL A 22 -9.68 -5.99 3.93
N LEU A 23 -9.54 -6.31 5.22
CA LEU A 23 -9.57 -7.70 5.70
C LEU A 23 -10.97 -8.18 6.06
N ASN A 24 -11.91 -7.27 6.26
CA ASN A 24 -13.25 -7.62 6.75
C ASN A 24 -14.38 -7.13 5.83
N GLU A 25 -14.15 -6.11 5.00
CA GLU A 25 -15.20 -5.49 4.16
C GLU A 25 -14.92 -5.58 2.66
N GLY A 26 -13.80 -6.18 2.26
CA GLY A 26 -13.45 -6.40 0.85
C GLY A 26 -12.94 -5.17 0.10
N GLY A 27 -12.53 -4.12 0.84
CA GLY A 27 -11.95 -2.90 0.27
C GLY A 27 -10.52 -3.10 -0.26
N PHE A 28 -10.11 -2.22 -1.17
CA PHE A 28 -8.73 -2.18 -1.66
C PHE A 28 -7.85 -1.31 -0.75
N SER A 29 -6.63 -1.76 -0.47
CA SER A 29 -5.74 -1.10 0.50
C SER A 29 -5.38 0.33 0.10
N ASN A 30 -5.17 0.58 -1.19
CA ASN A 30 -4.85 1.90 -1.72
C ASN A 30 -6.04 2.87 -1.60
N ASP A 31 -7.25 2.41 -1.92
CA ASP A 31 -8.45 3.24 -1.89
C ASP A 31 -8.85 3.57 -0.44
N SER A 32 -8.84 2.56 0.44
CA SER A 32 -9.06 2.76 1.87
C SER A 32 -7.99 3.64 2.50
N ALA A 33 -6.71 3.46 2.14
CA ALA A 33 -5.64 4.33 2.63
C ALA A 33 -5.84 5.78 2.16
N ALA A 34 -6.23 6.01 0.91
CA ALA A 34 -6.51 7.36 0.42
C ALA A 34 -7.62 8.05 1.24
N ILE A 35 -8.67 7.32 1.63
CA ILE A 35 -9.78 7.84 2.44
C ILE A 35 -9.34 8.14 3.89
N HIS A 36 -8.71 7.18 4.56
CA HIS A 36 -8.43 7.29 6.00
C HIS A 36 -7.16 8.11 6.30
N LEU A 37 -6.22 8.21 5.36
CA LEU A 37 -4.98 8.98 5.52
C LEU A 37 -5.13 10.44 5.06
N SER A 38 -6.19 10.79 4.33
CA SER A 38 -6.44 12.19 3.92
C SER A 38 -7.07 13.06 5.02
N SER A 39 -7.24 12.53 6.23
CA SER A 39 -7.79 13.30 7.34
C SER A 39 -6.93 14.53 7.63
N PRO A 40 -7.53 15.74 7.77
CA PRO A 40 -6.78 16.95 8.10
C PRO A 40 -6.12 16.89 9.49
N ASP A 41 -6.58 15.98 10.34
CA ASP A 41 -6.01 15.74 11.68
C ASP A 41 -4.69 14.94 11.64
N LEU A 42 -4.29 14.38 10.50
CA LEU A 42 -3.05 13.60 10.35
C LEU A 42 -1.93 14.44 9.75
N LEU A 43 -0.89 14.70 10.56
CA LEU A 43 0.33 15.34 10.08
C LEU A 43 1.10 14.41 9.13
N PRO A 44 2.02 14.91 8.28
CA PRO A 44 2.80 14.08 7.36
C PRO A 44 3.54 12.91 8.04
N ARG A 45 4.07 13.14 9.25
CA ARG A 45 4.71 12.09 10.07
C ARG A 45 3.72 11.00 10.48
N ASP A 46 2.50 11.38 10.85
CA ASP A 46 1.44 10.45 11.26
C ASP A 46 0.97 9.62 10.07
N ARG A 47 0.86 10.24 8.89
CA ARG A 47 0.55 9.54 7.63
C ARG A 47 1.63 8.53 7.26
N ALA A 48 2.91 8.92 7.35
CA ALA A 48 4.01 8.00 7.10
C ALA A 48 4.00 6.81 8.07
N PHE A 49 3.76 7.06 9.35
CA PHE A 49 3.66 6.00 10.36
C PHE A 49 2.43 5.10 10.15
N ALA A 50 1.27 5.67 9.83
CA ALA A 50 0.07 4.90 9.51
C ALA A 50 0.24 4.04 8.25
N SER A 51 0.86 4.56 7.19
CA SER A 51 1.21 3.79 5.98
C SER A 51 2.14 2.62 6.32
N ALA A 52 3.19 2.85 7.11
CA ALA A 52 4.08 1.78 7.56
C ALA A 52 3.33 0.70 8.36
N LEU A 53 2.42 1.11 9.25
CA LEU A 53 1.54 0.19 10.00
C LEU A 53 0.66 -0.64 9.07
N ILE A 54 -0.04 -0.01 8.12
CA ILE A 54 -0.97 -0.67 7.19
C ILE A 54 -0.22 -1.70 6.36
N TYR A 55 0.73 -1.25 5.54
CA TYR A 55 1.38 -2.11 4.56
C TYR A 55 2.32 -3.11 5.22
N GLY A 56 3.00 -2.71 6.29
CA GLY A 56 3.84 -3.61 7.07
C GLY A 56 3.05 -4.75 7.70
N THR A 57 1.84 -4.47 8.21
CA THR A 57 0.95 -5.49 8.78
C THR A 57 0.37 -6.38 7.69
N LEU A 58 -0.19 -5.81 6.62
CA LEU A 58 -0.76 -6.57 5.49
C LEU A 58 0.25 -7.56 4.91
N ALA A 59 1.50 -7.11 4.71
CA ALA A 59 2.58 -7.95 4.17
C ALA A 59 2.98 -9.12 5.08
N ARG A 60 2.58 -9.12 6.36
CA ARG A 60 2.99 -10.10 7.36
C ARG A 60 1.84 -10.84 8.02
N ILE A 61 0.62 -10.73 7.46
CA ILE A 61 -0.57 -11.41 7.99
C ILE A 61 -0.34 -12.90 8.24
N PRO A 62 0.23 -13.70 7.31
CA PRO A 62 0.38 -15.14 7.55
C PRO A 62 1.20 -15.45 8.81
N LEU A 63 2.24 -14.67 9.07
CA LEU A 63 3.09 -14.80 10.25
C LEU A 63 2.42 -14.29 11.53
N ILE A 64 1.88 -13.08 11.46
CA ILE A 64 1.24 -12.41 12.60
C ILE A 64 0.03 -13.22 13.08
N ASP A 65 -0.85 -13.64 12.17
CA ASP A 65 -2.04 -14.41 12.52
C ASP A 65 -1.64 -15.77 13.11
N ALA A 66 -0.60 -16.44 12.57
CA ALA A 66 -0.10 -17.69 13.14
C ALA A 66 0.40 -17.56 14.58
N TRP A 67 0.98 -16.41 14.95
CA TRP A 67 1.34 -16.13 16.34
C TRP A 67 0.10 -15.84 17.20
N LEU A 68 -0.81 -14.99 16.72
CA LEU A 68 -1.99 -14.57 17.46
C LEU A 68 -2.96 -15.75 17.70
N GLU A 69 -3.14 -16.63 16.73
CA GLU A 69 -3.94 -17.85 16.85
C GLU A 69 -3.45 -18.77 17.97
N ARG A 70 -2.13 -18.89 18.15
CA ARG A 70 -1.53 -19.74 19.19
C ARG A 70 -1.66 -19.14 20.59
N LEU A 71 -1.76 -17.82 20.70
CA LEU A 71 -1.93 -17.12 21.98
C LEU A 71 -3.41 -16.91 22.33
N SER A 72 -4.30 -16.96 21.35
CA SER A 72 -5.71 -16.70 21.52
C SER A 72 -6.43 -17.89 22.16
N ALA A 73 -7.12 -17.66 23.27
CA ALA A 73 -7.94 -18.68 23.93
C ALA A 73 -9.22 -19.04 23.15
N ARG A 74 -9.60 -18.22 22.17
CA ARG A 74 -10.73 -18.41 21.27
C ARG A 74 -10.23 -18.47 19.83
N PRO A 75 -10.94 -19.12 18.90
CA PRO A 75 -10.58 -19.05 17.48
C PRO A 75 -10.41 -17.59 17.04
N PHE A 76 -9.24 -17.24 16.50
CA PHE A 76 -8.86 -15.86 16.24
C PHE A 76 -9.82 -15.18 15.24
N GLU A 77 -10.22 -15.92 14.20
CA GLU A 77 -11.24 -15.52 13.22
C GLU A 77 -12.61 -15.17 13.81
N LYS A 78 -12.95 -15.67 15.01
CA LYS A 78 -14.22 -15.41 15.70
C LYS A 78 -14.16 -14.23 16.66
N LEU A 79 -12.99 -13.60 16.81
CA LEU A 79 -12.88 -12.36 17.57
C LEU A 79 -13.57 -11.23 16.80
N ASP A 80 -13.99 -10.20 17.53
CA ASP A 80 -14.48 -8.96 16.91
C ASP A 80 -13.43 -8.40 15.92
N PRO A 81 -13.83 -7.95 14.70
CA PRO A 81 -12.89 -7.46 13.69
C PRO A 81 -11.94 -6.36 14.18
N TRP A 82 -12.39 -5.44 15.03
CA TRP A 82 -11.51 -4.43 15.60
C TRP A 82 -10.44 -5.06 16.49
N MET A 83 -10.82 -6.04 17.29
CA MET A 83 -9.88 -6.77 18.14
C MET A 83 -8.82 -7.50 17.31
N GLN A 84 -9.22 -8.16 16.23
CA GLN A 84 -8.28 -8.82 15.31
C GLN A 84 -7.26 -7.82 14.76
N ASN A 85 -7.74 -6.69 14.24
CA ASN A 85 -6.88 -5.71 13.56
C ASN A 85 -6.01 -4.91 14.53
N VAL A 86 -6.50 -4.59 15.74
CA VAL A 86 -5.67 -4.00 16.79
C VAL A 86 -4.56 -4.96 17.24
N LEU A 87 -4.88 -6.25 17.40
CA LEU A 87 -3.86 -7.26 17.72
C LEU A 87 -2.82 -7.40 16.61
N ARG A 88 -3.23 -7.39 15.34
CA ARG A 88 -2.32 -7.41 14.19
C ARG A 88 -1.39 -6.19 14.16
N LEU A 89 -1.93 -4.98 14.36
CA LEU A 89 -1.13 -3.75 14.45
C LEU A 89 -0.16 -3.78 15.63
N GLY A 90 -0.62 -4.24 16.80
CA GLY A 90 0.21 -4.37 17.99
C GLY A 90 1.34 -5.37 17.77
N ALA A 91 1.05 -6.53 17.20
CA ALA A 91 2.04 -7.55 16.84
C ALA A 91 3.07 -7.00 15.85
N TRP A 92 2.62 -6.25 14.84
CA TRP A 92 3.55 -5.65 13.88
C TRP A 92 4.50 -4.64 14.54
N GLN A 93 3.96 -3.77 15.39
CA GLN A 93 4.76 -2.79 16.13
C GLN A 93 5.78 -3.45 17.06
N LEU A 94 5.43 -4.56 17.71
CA LEU A 94 6.33 -5.25 18.63
C LEU A 94 7.55 -5.87 17.94
N HIS A 95 7.38 -6.39 16.72
CA HIS A 95 8.38 -7.27 16.10
C HIS A 95 8.98 -6.75 14.80
N PHE A 96 8.39 -5.74 14.16
CA PHE A 96 8.88 -5.21 12.88
C PHE A 96 9.09 -3.70 12.88
N SER A 97 8.61 -2.98 13.91
CA SER A 97 8.87 -1.55 14.05
C SER A 97 10.10 -1.30 14.92
N TYR A 98 11.11 -0.63 14.36
CA TYR A 98 12.31 -0.21 15.11
C TYR A 98 12.09 1.05 15.96
N ALA A 99 10.97 1.75 15.77
CA ALA A 99 10.75 3.08 16.35
C ALA A 99 9.80 3.08 17.57
N VAL A 100 9.13 1.97 17.87
CA VAL A 100 8.09 1.91 18.90
C VAL A 100 8.52 0.97 20.03
N PRO A 101 8.76 1.47 21.25
CA PRO A 101 9.04 0.62 22.40
C PRO A 101 7.89 -0.36 22.68
N ALA A 102 8.23 -1.56 23.15
CA ALA A 102 7.24 -2.62 23.36
C ALA A 102 6.08 -2.20 24.29
N HIS A 103 6.39 -1.51 25.40
CA HIS A 103 5.35 -1.01 26.31
C HIS A 103 4.42 0.00 25.62
N THR A 104 4.96 0.91 24.80
CA THR A 104 4.19 1.89 24.02
C THR A 104 3.28 1.19 23.01
N ALA A 105 3.79 0.17 22.29
CA ALA A 105 2.98 -0.60 21.34
C ALA A 105 1.78 -1.27 22.03
N VAL A 106 1.98 -1.84 23.22
CA VAL A 106 0.90 -2.47 24.00
C VAL A 106 -0.08 -1.42 24.52
N ASP A 107 0.40 -0.36 25.17
CA ASP A 107 -0.44 0.65 25.80
C ASP A 107 -1.31 1.38 24.76
N GLU A 108 -0.73 1.77 23.62
CA GLU A 108 -1.49 2.41 22.54
C GLU A 108 -2.50 1.46 21.88
N SER A 109 -2.18 0.16 21.78
CA SER A 109 -3.15 -0.84 21.31
C SER A 109 -4.32 -1.00 22.28
N VAL A 110 -4.06 -0.92 23.59
CA VAL A 110 -5.10 -0.98 24.63
C VAL A 110 -6.01 0.25 24.59
N LYS A 111 -5.44 1.45 24.43
CA LYS A 111 -6.22 2.68 24.24
C LYS A 111 -7.07 2.63 22.97
N LEU A 112 -6.49 2.14 21.88
CA LEU A 112 -7.19 2.03 20.60
C LEU A 112 -8.38 1.07 20.68
N ILE A 113 -8.21 -0.14 21.25
CA ILE A 113 -9.35 -1.06 21.38
C ILE A 113 -10.41 -0.56 22.37
N ARG A 114 -10.00 0.16 23.43
CA ARG A 114 -10.94 0.84 24.34
C ARG A 114 -11.81 1.83 23.58
N PHE A 115 -11.19 2.63 22.72
CA PHE A 115 -11.90 3.61 21.89
C PHE A 115 -12.86 2.94 20.89
N LEU A 116 -12.45 1.84 20.25
CA LEU A 116 -13.23 1.18 19.19
C LEU A 116 -14.33 0.24 19.71
N SER A 117 -14.10 -0.46 20.83
CA SER A 117 -14.95 -1.56 21.29
C SER A 117 -15.25 -1.53 22.81
N GLY A 118 -14.83 -0.47 23.51
CA GLY A 118 -15.04 -0.30 24.95
C GLY A 118 -14.11 -1.14 25.83
N ASP A 119 -14.30 -1.04 27.16
CA ASP A 119 -13.34 -1.58 28.14
C ASP A 119 -13.22 -3.10 28.16
N ARG A 120 -14.26 -3.85 27.74
CA ARG A 120 -14.28 -5.32 27.85
C ARG A 120 -13.16 -6.00 27.07
N ALA A 121 -12.70 -5.41 25.97
CA ALA A 121 -11.68 -5.99 25.11
C ALA A 121 -10.25 -5.62 25.54
N THR A 122 -10.07 -4.63 26.41
CA THR A 122 -8.76 -4.07 26.78
C THR A 122 -7.85 -5.08 27.47
N ALA A 123 -8.37 -5.79 28.47
CA ALA A 123 -7.61 -6.81 29.22
C ALA A 123 -7.15 -7.96 28.30
N TYR A 124 -8.00 -8.34 27.33
CA TYR A 124 -7.69 -9.40 26.37
C TYR A 124 -6.56 -8.99 25.43
N VAL A 125 -6.67 -7.81 24.81
CA VAL A 125 -5.64 -7.26 23.91
C VAL A 125 -4.31 -7.09 24.66
N ASN A 126 -4.32 -6.51 25.85
CA ASN A 126 -3.14 -6.36 26.70
C ASN A 126 -2.48 -7.72 27.00
N GLY A 127 -3.29 -8.72 27.39
CA GLY A 127 -2.80 -10.05 27.73
C GLY A 127 -2.11 -10.75 26.57
N ILE A 128 -2.69 -10.72 25.38
CA ILE A 128 -2.10 -11.33 24.18
C ILE A 128 -0.82 -10.61 23.78
N LEU A 129 -0.84 -9.28 23.66
CA LEU A 129 0.35 -8.53 23.21
C LEU A 129 1.51 -8.60 24.20
N ARG A 130 1.25 -8.61 25.51
CA ARG A 130 2.30 -8.84 26.53
C ARG A 130 2.86 -10.25 26.50
N SER A 131 2.06 -11.26 26.13
CA SER A 131 2.57 -12.61 25.93
C SER A 131 3.45 -12.66 24.68
N LEU A 132 2.97 -12.08 23.58
CA LEU A 132 3.70 -11.99 22.32
C LEU A 132 5.01 -11.20 22.43
N SER A 133 5.08 -10.17 23.28
CA SER A 133 6.29 -9.38 23.50
C SER A 133 7.35 -10.13 24.32
N ARG A 134 6.98 -11.19 25.04
CA ARG A 134 7.90 -11.99 25.86
C ARG A 134 8.45 -13.18 25.08
N GLU A 135 7.58 -13.86 24.35
CA GLU A 135 7.94 -15.07 23.61
C GLU A 135 7.10 -15.18 22.33
N LEU A 136 7.78 -15.46 21.21
CA LEU A 136 7.13 -15.76 19.94
C LEU A 136 6.68 -17.23 19.92
N PRO A 137 5.40 -17.52 19.68
CA PRO A 137 4.95 -18.89 19.52
C PRO A 137 5.68 -19.56 18.35
N ALA A 138 6.17 -20.79 18.56
CA ALA A 138 6.79 -21.57 17.50
C ALA A 138 5.83 -21.77 16.31
N ILE A 139 6.33 -21.76 15.09
CA ILE A 139 5.53 -22.07 13.88
C ILE A 139 6.02 -23.42 13.31
N PRO A 140 5.13 -24.29 12.80
CA PRO A 140 5.56 -25.56 12.22
C PRO A 140 6.57 -25.33 11.10
N ALA A 141 7.69 -26.07 11.10
CA ALA A 141 8.79 -25.87 10.17
C ALA A 141 8.37 -25.88 8.69
N LYS A 142 7.36 -26.68 8.34
CA LYS A 142 6.79 -26.75 6.98
C LYS A 142 6.13 -25.45 6.51
N LYS A 143 5.67 -24.60 7.43
CA LYS A 143 5.00 -23.32 7.16
C LYS A 143 5.91 -22.11 7.39
N LEU A 144 6.88 -22.25 8.29
CA LEU A 144 7.69 -21.16 8.81
C LEU A 144 8.27 -20.28 7.70
N LEU A 145 8.99 -20.86 6.74
CA LEU A 145 9.63 -20.08 5.68
C LEU A 145 8.63 -19.28 4.83
N ALA A 146 7.50 -19.88 4.44
CA ALA A 146 6.48 -19.16 3.67
C ALA A 146 5.91 -17.97 4.46
N TYR A 147 5.62 -18.18 5.75
CA TYR A 147 5.05 -17.16 6.62
C TYR A 147 6.04 -16.04 6.91
N GLU A 148 7.31 -16.37 7.18
CA GLU A 148 8.40 -15.38 7.32
C GLU A 148 8.58 -14.51 6.07
N LEU A 149 8.27 -15.09 4.90
CA LEU A 149 8.27 -14.41 3.61
C LEU A 149 6.95 -13.67 3.30
N GLY A 150 6.01 -13.63 4.23
CA GLY A 150 4.72 -12.93 4.06
C GLY A 150 3.71 -13.65 3.17
N LEU A 151 3.95 -14.92 2.82
CA LEU A 151 3.13 -15.68 1.87
C LEU A 151 2.43 -16.87 2.56
N SER A 152 1.31 -17.30 1.98
CA SER A 152 0.74 -18.61 2.33
C SER A 152 1.63 -19.74 1.79
N THR A 153 1.48 -20.95 2.35
CA THR A 153 2.20 -22.14 1.88
C THR A 153 1.90 -22.45 0.42
N GLU A 154 0.67 -22.21 -0.01
CA GLU A 154 0.17 -22.46 -1.37
C GLU A 154 0.80 -21.48 -2.35
N LEU A 155 0.79 -20.18 -2.03
CA LEU A 155 1.34 -19.14 -2.90
C LEU A 155 2.86 -19.28 -3.03
N TYR A 156 3.56 -19.54 -1.92
CA TYR A 156 5.00 -19.81 -1.99
C TYR A 156 5.29 -21.09 -2.79
N GLY A 157 4.46 -22.12 -2.66
CA GLY A 157 4.54 -23.34 -3.48
C GLY A 157 4.41 -23.05 -4.99
N LEU A 158 3.51 -22.16 -5.39
CA LEU A 158 3.36 -21.72 -6.78
C LEU A 158 4.60 -20.97 -7.29
N PHE A 159 5.15 -20.06 -6.49
CA PHE A 159 6.36 -19.34 -6.87
C PHE A 159 7.56 -20.29 -7.04
N ARG A 160 7.71 -21.26 -6.14
CA ARG A 160 8.75 -22.29 -6.26
C ARG A 160 8.56 -23.13 -7.52
N HIS A 161 7.31 -23.49 -7.84
CA HIS A 161 7.00 -24.26 -9.03
C HIS A 161 7.33 -23.50 -10.32
N TRP A 162 7.01 -22.21 -10.41
CA TRP A 162 7.22 -21.41 -11.62
C TRP A 162 8.65 -20.87 -11.78
N TYR A 163 9.31 -20.52 -10.68
CA TYR A 163 10.58 -19.77 -10.71
C TYR A 163 11.75 -20.49 -10.04
N GLY A 164 11.51 -21.63 -9.39
CA GLY A 164 12.50 -22.31 -8.55
C GLY A 164 12.69 -21.65 -7.18
N ASP A 165 13.36 -22.36 -6.28
CA ASP A 165 13.44 -22.01 -4.85
C ASP A 165 14.12 -20.64 -4.61
N ASP A 166 15.26 -20.40 -5.26
CA ASP A 166 16.05 -19.19 -5.07
C ASP A 166 15.30 -17.94 -5.54
N MET A 167 14.66 -18.00 -6.72
CA MET A 167 13.94 -16.87 -7.27
C MET A 167 12.62 -16.63 -6.53
N ALA A 168 11.91 -17.69 -6.15
CA ALA A 168 10.71 -17.58 -5.33
C ALA A 168 10.99 -16.84 -4.01
N ARG A 169 12.12 -17.16 -3.37
CA ARG A 169 12.57 -16.46 -2.16
C ARG A 169 12.89 -15.00 -2.42
N LYS A 170 13.60 -14.68 -3.52
CA LYS A 170 13.92 -13.29 -3.89
C LYS A 170 12.67 -12.46 -4.16
N ILE A 171 11.71 -13.00 -4.91
CA ILE A 171 10.42 -12.35 -5.19
C ILE A 171 9.69 -12.04 -3.89
N ALA A 172 9.61 -13.02 -2.98
CA ALA A 172 8.90 -12.84 -1.72
C ALA A 172 9.59 -11.83 -0.79
N LEU A 173 10.92 -11.85 -0.71
CA LEU A 173 11.69 -10.85 0.03
C LEU A 173 11.47 -9.44 -0.53
N ALA A 174 11.53 -9.28 -1.86
CA ALA A 174 11.29 -7.99 -2.50
C ALA A 174 9.85 -7.48 -2.25
N ALA A 175 8.86 -8.37 -2.16
CA ALA A 175 7.49 -8.01 -1.83
C ALA A 175 7.29 -7.57 -0.36
N LEU A 176 8.19 -7.95 0.55
CA LEU A 176 8.19 -7.52 1.95
C LEU A 176 8.87 -6.16 2.17
N GLU A 177 9.64 -5.69 1.19
CA GLU A 177 10.28 -4.38 1.24
C GLU A 177 9.21 -3.30 1.08
N SER A 178 9.26 -2.28 1.93
CA SER A 178 8.45 -1.07 1.75
C SER A 178 9.28 -0.07 0.94
N PRO A 179 9.08 0.07 -0.38
CA PRO A 179 9.88 0.99 -1.17
C PRO A 179 9.62 2.43 -0.72
N SER A 180 10.68 3.17 -0.43
CA SER A 180 10.61 4.61 -0.16
C SER A 180 10.29 5.42 -1.42
N MET A 181 10.57 4.85 -2.59
CA MET A 181 10.40 5.47 -3.89
C MET A 181 9.15 4.95 -4.59
N GLN A 182 8.37 5.86 -5.15
CA GLN A 182 7.25 5.58 -6.02
C GLN A 182 7.60 5.92 -7.45
N THR A 183 7.17 5.09 -8.39
CA THR A 183 7.34 5.37 -9.82
C THR A 183 6.19 6.25 -10.33
N VAL A 184 6.54 7.28 -11.08
CA VAL A 184 5.61 8.14 -11.83
C VAL A 184 6.02 8.19 -13.30
N ARG A 185 5.02 8.31 -14.17
CA ARG A 185 5.18 8.50 -15.62
C ARG A 185 5.13 9.98 -15.93
N LEU A 186 6.19 10.52 -16.51
CA LEU A 186 6.24 11.89 -17.02
C LEU A 186 5.42 12.02 -18.32
N ASP A 187 4.71 13.13 -18.51
CA ASP A 187 4.09 13.47 -19.80
C ASP A 187 5.13 14.12 -20.72
N LEU A 188 5.80 13.31 -21.54
CA LEU A 188 6.88 13.78 -22.42
C LEU A 188 6.41 14.68 -23.58
N ARG A 189 5.09 14.83 -23.82
CA ARG A 189 4.58 15.86 -24.74
C ARG A 189 4.87 17.28 -24.22
N ARG A 190 5.10 17.39 -22.91
CA ARG A 190 5.37 18.61 -22.14
C ARG A 190 6.82 18.66 -21.67
N GLN A 191 7.75 18.25 -22.54
CA GLN A 191 9.17 18.10 -22.19
C GLN A 191 9.76 19.37 -21.57
N ALA A 192 9.41 20.56 -22.07
CA ALA A 192 9.92 21.82 -21.54
C ALA A 192 9.47 22.07 -20.08
N GLU A 193 8.20 21.84 -19.77
CA GLU A 193 7.69 21.99 -18.40
C GLU A 193 8.23 20.90 -17.46
N VAL A 194 8.40 19.68 -17.97
CA VAL A 194 9.03 18.58 -17.23
C VAL A 194 10.48 18.90 -16.89
N ASP A 195 11.26 19.40 -17.85
CA ASP A 195 12.67 19.78 -17.63
C ASP A 195 12.79 20.92 -16.61
N GLU A 196 11.90 21.92 -16.68
CA GLU A 196 11.82 22.98 -15.68
C GLU A 196 11.51 22.40 -14.28
N TRP A 197 10.50 21.55 -14.17
CA TRP A 197 10.12 20.91 -12.91
C TRP A 197 11.26 20.08 -12.31
N LEU A 198 12.02 19.34 -13.12
CA LEU A 198 13.15 18.53 -12.65
C LEU A 198 14.25 19.36 -11.97
N THR A 199 14.33 20.65 -12.26
CA THR A 199 15.27 21.59 -11.62
C THR A 199 14.66 22.40 -10.48
N SER A 200 13.37 22.20 -10.20
CA SER A 200 12.64 22.91 -9.15
C SER A 200 12.95 22.38 -7.75
N ASN A 201 12.65 23.19 -6.74
CA ASN A 201 12.73 22.75 -5.33
C ASN A 201 11.80 21.56 -5.04
N GLU A 202 10.64 21.47 -5.70
CA GLU A 202 9.70 20.35 -5.50
C GLU A 202 10.34 19.03 -5.90
N ALA A 203 10.99 18.95 -7.07
CA ALA A 203 11.67 17.74 -7.53
C ALA A 203 12.86 17.36 -6.63
N VAL A 204 13.61 18.35 -6.13
CA VAL A 204 14.72 18.13 -5.19
C VAL A 204 14.22 17.58 -3.85
N GLU A 205 13.15 18.15 -3.28
CA GLU A 205 12.53 17.66 -2.05
C GLU A 205 11.97 16.24 -2.20
N LEU A 206 11.52 15.88 -3.41
CA LEU A 206 11.02 14.56 -3.75
C LEU A 206 12.14 13.57 -4.12
N GLU A 207 13.42 13.97 -4.07
CA GLU A 207 14.55 13.12 -4.49
C GLU A 207 14.32 12.51 -5.89
N ALA A 208 13.73 13.30 -6.81
CA ALA A 208 13.32 12.81 -8.12
C ALA A 208 14.54 12.31 -8.91
N GLN A 209 14.49 11.04 -9.33
CA GLN A 209 15.57 10.39 -10.08
C GLN A 209 15.03 9.49 -11.18
N LYS A 210 15.71 9.48 -12.34
CA LYS A 210 15.29 8.67 -13.49
C LYS A 210 15.23 7.18 -13.09
N ALA A 211 14.10 6.54 -13.37
CA ALA A 211 13.99 5.10 -13.17
C ALA A 211 14.69 4.35 -14.32
N PRO A 212 15.07 3.08 -14.14
CA PRO A 212 15.83 2.34 -15.16
C PRO A 212 15.11 2.22 -16.51
N TRP A 213 13.79 2.10 -16.49
CA TRP A 213 12.95 1.99 -17.69
C TRP A 213 11.47 2.20 -17.33
N PRO A 214 10.63 2.54 -18.33
CA PRO A 214 11.00 3.12 -19.63
C PRO A 214 11.52 4.58 -19.49
N GLU A 215 11.74 5.29 -20.60
CA GLU A 215 12.37 6.63 -20.61
C GLU A 215 11.61 7.65 -19.77
N GLU A 216 10.29 7.61 -19.86
CA GLU A 216 9.32 8.45 -19.16
C GLU A 216 9.18 8.12 -17.67
N ALA A 217 9.87 7.10 -17.16
CA ALA A 217 9.75 6.67 -15.78
C ALA A 217 10.68 7.46 -14.85
N MET A 218 10.09 8.03 -13.80
CA MET A 218 10.77 8.75 -12.73
C MET A 218 10.45 8.08 -11.40
N SER A 219 11.42 8.02 -10.49
CA SER A 219 11.23 7.60 -9.11
C SER A 219 11.23 8.81 -8.20
N ILE A 220 10.21 8.94 -7.36
CA ILE A 220 10.06 10.04 -6.39
C ILE A 220 9.82 9.51 -4.98
N ASN A 221 10.35 10.21 -3.98
CA ASN A 221 10.10 9.99 -2.57
C ASN A 221 9.04 10.98 -2.08
N LEU A 222 7.83 10.50 -1.76
CA LEU A 222 6.77 11.41 -1.30
C LEU A 222 6.99 12.00 0.09
N ALA A 223 7.89 11.42 0.91
CA ALA A 223 8.17 11.89 2.27
C ALA A 223 6.91 12.17 3.13
N GLY A 224 5.81 11.41 2.92
CA GLY A 224 4.54 11.56 3.63
C GLY A 224 3.55 12.59 3.04
N LYS A 225 3.92 13.27 1.94
CA LYS A 225 3.01 14.08 1.12
C LYS A 225 2.10 13.17 0.29
N ALA A 226 0.87 13.60 0.03
CA ALA A 226 0.00 12.93 -0.93
C ALA A 226 0.28 13.43 -2.36
N LEU A 227 0.07 12.59 -3.38
CA LEU A 227 0.30 12.99 -4.78
C LEU A 227 -0.51 14.23 -5.16
N ASN A 228 -1.77 14.30 -4.72
CA ASN A 228 -2.66 15.43 -4.95
C ASN A 228 -2.28 16.70 -4.16
N GLU A 229 -1.22 16.69 -3.36
CA GLU A 229 -0.66 17.90 -2.75
C GLU A 229 0.38 18.55 -3.68
N LEU A 230 1.02 17.78 -4.56
CA LEU A 230 2.13 18.20 -5.42
C LEU A 230 1.66 19.09 -6.59
N SER A 231 2.40 20.16 -6.89
CA SER A 231 2.08 21.05 -8.01
C SER A 231 2.20 20.33 -9.34
N ALA A 232 3.29 19.61 -9.58
CA ALA A 232 3.50 18.90 -10.84
C ALA A 232 2.45 17.81 -11.12
N TYR A 233 1.90 17.19 -10.08
CA TYR A 233 0.79 16.25 -10.24
C TYR A 233 -0.52 16.98 -10.62
N LYS A 234 -0.84 18.09 -9.93
CA LYS A 234 -2.04 18.90 -10.24
C LYS A 234 -2.00 19.50 -11.63
N GLU A 235 -0.82 19.87 -12.09
CA GLU A 235 -0.60 20.41 -13.42
C GLU A 235 -0.58 19.33 -14.51
N GLY A 236 -0.56 18.04 -14.14
CA GLY A 236 -0.51 16.93 -15.09
C GLY A 236 0.85 16.75 -15.77
N LEU A 237 1.95 17.11 -15.10
CA LEU A 237 3.31 16.86 -15.59
C LEU A 237 3.70 15.39 -15.45
N PHE A 238 3.08 14.67 -14.50
CA PHE A 238 3.24 13.24 -14.36
C PHE A 238 1.99 12.56 -13.80
N THR A 239 1.90 11.24 -14.01
CA THR A 239 0.87 10.36 -13.44
C THR A 239 1.53 9.24 -12.63
N ALA A 240 0.96 8.86 -11.49
CA ALA A 240 1.44 7.69 -10.74
C ALA A 240 1.21 6.39 -11.52
N GLN A 241 2.29 5.68 -11.84
CA GLN A 241 2.23 4.44 -12.60
C GLN A 241 3.53 3.64 -12.41
N SER A 242 3.45 2.31 -12.31
CA SER A 242 4.64 1.46 -12.25
C SER A 242 5.37 1.41 -13.60
N SER A 243 6.69 1.25 -13.57
CA SER A 243 7.50 1.03 -14.78
C SER A 243 6.96 -0.12 -15.64
N SER A 244 6.54 -1.23 -15.02
CA SER A 244 5.98 -2.39 -15.72
C SER A 244 4.68 -2.08 -16.45
N ALA A 245 3.84 -1.20 -15.92
CA ALA A 245 2.62 -0.77 -16.59
C ALA A 245 2.93 0.18 -17.76
N MET A 246 3.93 1.05 -17.63
CA MET A 246 4.37 1.94 -18.70
C MET A 246 4.84 1.16 -19.93
N LEU A 247 5.59 0.06 -19.74
CA LEU A 247 6.10 -0.77 -20.84
C LEU A 247 5.03 -1.20 -21.85
N SER A 248 3.77 -1.36 -21.42
CA SER A 248 2.67 -1.69 -22.34
C SER A 248 2.46 -0.65 -23.44
N GLY A 249 2.70 0.63 -23.15
CA GLY A 249 2.68 1.71 -24.13
C GLY A 249 4.05 1.96 -24.78
N SER A 250 5.14 1.87 -24.01
CA SER A 250 6.49 2.16 -24.51
C SER A 250 7.02 1.12 -25.51
N LEU A 251 6.49 -0.10 -25.48
CA LEU A 251 6.86 -1.18 -26.40
C LEU A 251 5.99 -1.23 -27.65
N LEU A 252 5.07 -0.28 -27.84
CA LEU A 252 4.31 -0.19 -29.09
C LEU A 252 5.26 0.14 -30.26
N PRO A 253 5.11 -0.55 -31.42
CA PRO A 253 5.85 -0.21 -32.63
C PRO A 253 5.63 1.24 -33.05
N GLU A 254 6.70 1.91 -33.47
CA GLU A 254 6.70 3.33 -33.88
C GLU A 254 5.69 3.58 -35.01
N GLU A 255 5.49 2.61 -35.90
CA GLU A 255 4.55 2.68 -37.01
C GLU A 255 3.10 2.78 -36.55
N LEU A 256 2.77 2.27 -35.35
CA LEU A 256 1.44 2.42 -34.76
C LEU A 256 1.27 3.81 -34.11
N LEU A 257 2.34 4.42 -33.60
CA LEU A 257 2.25 5.72 -32.92
C LEU A 257 1.78 6.82 -33.87
N GLN A 258 2.23 6.78 -35.12
CA GLN A 258 1.90 7.77 -36.15
C GLN A 258 0.73 7.38 -37.06
N ARG A 259 0.06 6.26 -36.79
CA ARG A 259 -0.97 5.74 -37.70
C ARG A 259 -2.27 6.55 -37.64
N ASP A 260 -2.65 7.09 -38.80
CA ASP A 260 -3.96 7.75 -38.97
C ASP A 260 -5.13 6.79 -38.74
N ASN A 261 -6.22 7.31 -38.16
CA ASN A 261 -7.47 6.58 -37.92
C ASN A 261 -7.30 5.31 -37.06
N LEU A 262 -6.25 5.21 -36.25
CA LEU A 262 -6.07 4.11 -35.32
C LEU A 262 -7.23 4.08 -34.30
N ARG A 263 -7.72 2.88 -33.99
CA ARG A 263 -8.70 2.65 -32.93
C ARG A 263 -8.12 1.68 -31.92
N VAL A 264 -8.08 2.07 -30.65
CA VAL A 264 -7.57 1.24 -29.55
C VAL A 264 -8.66 1.07 -28.50
N ILE A 265 -8.79 -0.15 -27.99
CA ILE A 265 -9.72 -0.49 -26.92
C ILE A 265 -8.90 -1.00 -25.73
N ASP A 266 -9.08 -0.35 -24.58
CA ASP A 266 -8.58 -0.83 -23.28
C ASP A 266 -9.76 -1.41 -22.50
N LEU A 267 -9.78 -2.74 -22.38
CA LEU A 267 -10.94 -3.51 -21.86
C LEU A 267 -11.08 -3.44 -20.33
N CYS A 268 -9.99 -3.13 -19.61
CA CYS A 268 -9.92 -3.09 -18.15
C CYS A 268 -9.21 -1.80 -17.73
N SER A 269 -9.77 -0.69 -18.17
CA SER A 269 -9.03 0.56 -18.25
C SER A 269 -8.83 1.21 -16.89
N ALA A 270 -9.79 1.06 -15.96
CA ALA A 270 -9.73 1.80 -14.71
C ALA A 270 -8.52 1.38 -13.84
N PRO A 271 -7.78 2.34 -13.25
CA PRO A 271 -8.10 3.78 -13.13
C PRO A 271 -7.60 4.67 -14.29
N GLY A 272 -7.17 4.11 -15.42
CA GLY A 272 -6.89 4.86 -16.65
C GLY A 272 -5.42 5.04 -16.98
N GLY A 273 -4.50 4.55 -16.13
CA GLY A 273 -3.08 4.78 -16.32
C GLY A 273 -2.54 4.32 -17.68
N LYS A 274 -2.98 3.16 -18.20
CA LYS A 274 -2.49 2.65 -19.50
C LYS A 274 -3.12 3.37 -20.68
N ILE A 275 -4.44 3.55 -20.70
CA ILE A 275 -5.08 4.31 -21.79
C ILE A 275 -4.63 5.77 -21.84
N GLY A 276 -4.38 6.40 -20.67
CA GLY A 276 -3.78 7.72 -20.59
C GLY A 276 -2.37 7.75 -21.17
N HIS A 277 -1.55 6.72 -20.91
CA HIS A 277 -0.24 6.59 -21.55
C HIS A 277 -0.35 6.52 -23.07
N LEU A 278 -1.33 5.76 -23.58
CA LEU A 278 -1.57 5.68 -25.01
C LEU A 278 -2.04 7.02 -25.59
N ALA A 279 -2.84 7.79 -24.86
CA ALA A 279 -3.26 9.13 -25.26
C ALA A 279 -2.09 10.13 -25.34
N GLU A 280 -1.04 9.92 -24.55
CA GLU A 280 0.19 10.73 -24.60
C GLU A 280 1.10 10.36 -25.77
N ARG A 281 1.07 9.10 -26.23
CA ARG A 281 2.00 8.58 -27.25
C ARG A 281 1.45 8.52 -28.66
N LEU A 282 0.16 8.27 -28.81
CA LEU A 282 -0.47 8.08 -30.11
C LEU A 282 -0.76 9.43 -30.78
N ASN A 283 -0.87 9.41 -32.11
CA ASN A 283 -1.40 10.51 -32.90
C ASN A 283 -2.73 11.02 -32.26
N PRO A 284 -2.91 12.34 -32.04
CA PRO A 284 -4.12 12.90 -31.43
C PRO A 284 -5.44 12.51 -32.12
N GLU A 285 -5.40 12.11 -33.39
CA GLU A 285 -6.56 11.62 -34.15
C GLU A 285 -6.92 10.15 -33.84
N ALA A 286 -6.11 9.44 -33.06
CA ALA A 286 -6.40 8.08 -32.63
C ALA A 286 -7.63 8.05 -31.71
N LYS A 287 -8.51 7.08 -31.93
CA LYS A 287 -9.71 6.89 -31.11
C LYS A 287 -9.44 5.87 -30.01
N LEU A 288 -9.48 6.35 -28.77
CA LEU A 288 -9.31 5.52 -27.58
C LEU A 288 -10.66 5.20 -26.96
N ILE A 289 -10.89 3.92 -26.69
CA ILE A 289 -12.10 3.41 -26.04
C ILE A 289 -11.68 2.76 -24.74
N ALA A 290 -12.06 3.37 -23.62
CA ALA A 290 -11.84 2.84 -22.28
C ALA A 290 -13.10 2.12 -21.79
N CYS A 291 -12.96 0.86 -21.40
CA CYS A 291 -14.01 0.05 -20.80
C CYS A 291 -13.54 -0.44 -19.43
N ASP A 292 -14.46 -0.58 -18.49
CA ASP A 292 -14.24 -1.30 -17.23
C ASP A 292 -15.56 -1.91 -16.76
N ILE A 293 -15.50 -2.98 -15.98
CA ILE A 293 -16.69 -3.60 -15.40
C ILE A 293 -17.28 -2.74 -14.28
N SER A 294 -16.46 -1.92 -13.62
CA SER A 294 -16.88 -1.03 -12.54
C SER A 294 -17.19 0.37 -13.10
N PRO A 295 -18.46 0.81 -13.09
CA PRO A 295 -18.81 2.17 -13.50
C PRO A 295 -18.13 3.23 -12.62
N GLU A 296 -18.04 2.96 -11.31
CA GLU A 296 -17.42 3.87 -10.33
C GLU A 296 -15.93 4.06 -10.60
N ARG A 297 -15.18 2.98 -10.88
CA ARG A 297 -13.75 3.09 -11.21
C ARG A 297 -13.53 3.72 -12.58
N LEU A 298 -14.46 3.56 -13.52
CA LEU A 298 -14.39 4.16 -14.85
C LEU A 298 -14.48 5.70 -14.80
N GLU A 299 -15.11 6.27 -13.78
CA GLU A 299 -15.09 7.73 -13.55
C GLU A 299 -13.67 8.27 -13.29
N LEU A 300 -12.74 7.45 -12.76
CA LEU A 300 -11.34 7.85 -12.57
C LEU A 300 -10.56 8.02 -13.88
N VAL A 301 -11.11 7.55 -15.00
CA VAL A 301 -10.49 7.67 -16.33
C VAL A 301 -10.82 9.02 -17.00
N ARG A 302 -11.86 9.72 -16.53
CA ARG A 302 -12.32 11.00 -17.08
C ARG A 302 -11.56 12.17 -16.47
#